data_AF-A0A8J8BP63-F1
#
_entry.id   AF-A0A8J8BP63-F1
#
_cell.length_a   1.000
_cell.length_b   1.000
_cell.length_c   1.000
_cell.angle_alpha   90.00
_cell.angle_beta   90.00
_cell.angle_gamma   90.00
#
_symmetry.space_group_name_H-M   'P 1'
#
loop_
_entity.id
_entity.type
_entity.pdbx_description
1 polymer ?
#
loop_
_entity_poly.entity_id
_entity_poly.type
_entity_poly.pdbx_seq_one_letter_code
_entity_poly.pdbx_strand_id
1 'polypeptide(L)'
;MKLALNAGLLVMLLVMNFSSAVKSSEFQITADSSIQQYPAIYGNFVVWDDDRNGNWDIYGYDLSTENEFQITKDISDQQCPAIYKKHCGMGRLQEG
;
A
#
# COMPACT_ATOMS: atom_id res chain seq x y z
N MET A 1 19.55 46.49 30.35
CA MET A 1 19.70 45.18 31.00
C MET A 1 20.05 44.17 29.92
N LYS A 2 21.23 43.53 29.96
CA LYS A 2 21.65 42.54 28.95
C LYS A 2 21.13 41.16 29.38
N LEU A 3 20.21 40.60 28.61
CA LEU A 3 19.79 39.20 28.76
C LEU A 3 20.96 38.33 28.25
N ALA A 4 21.66 37.65 29.15
CA ALA A 4 22.62 36.63 28.75
C ALA A 4 21.85 35.33 28.51
N LEU A 5 21.70 34.93 27.24
CA LEU A 5 21.13 33.64 26.89
C LEU A 5 22.17 32.56 27.25
N ASN A 6 21.85 31.73 28.23
CA ASN A 6 22.76 30.69 28.71
C ASN A 6 22.89 29.59 27.65
N ALA A 7 24.11 29.15 27.33
CA ALA A 7 24.36 28.16 26.27
C ALA A 7 23.56 26.85 26.46
N GLY A 8 23.30 26.45 27.72
CA GLY A 8 22.45 25.31 28.04
C GLY A 8 20.99 25.46 27.57
N LEU A 9 20.43 26.68 27.60
CA LEU A 9 19.08 26.97 27.12
C LEU A 9 19.00 26.90 25.59
N LEU A 10 20.06 27.35 24.90
CA LEU A 10 20.18 27.27 23.44
C LEU A 10 20.30 25.82 22.96
N VAL A 11 21.09 25.00 23.66
CA VAL A 11 21.22 23.56 23.38
C VAL A 11 19.90 22.85 23.62
N MET A 12 19.20 23.14 24.72
CA MET A 12 17.90 22.55 25.04
C MET A 12 16.83 22.86 23.97
N LEU A 13 16.80 24.09 23.45
CA LEU A 13 15.91 24.49 22.35
C LEU A 13 16.26 23.82 21.02
N LEU A 14 17.54 23.49 20.79
CA LEU A 14 17.97 22.75 19.61
C LEU A 14 17.54 21.27 19.67
N VAL A 15 17.61 20.61 20.84
CA VAL A 15 17.22 19.19 20.97
C VAL A 15 15.71 18.96 20.86
N MET A 16 14.88 19.94 21.24
CA MET A 16 13.42 19.83 21.16
C MET A 16 12.88 19.77 19.72
N ASN A 17 13.68 20.14 18.71
CA ASN A 17 13.29 20.07 17.30
C ASN A 17 13.57 18.70 16.64
N PHE A 18 14.18 17.74 17.35
CA PHE A 18 14.65 16.49 16.75
C PHE A 18 13.73 15.27 16.92
N SER A 19 12.64 15.38 17.69
CA SER A 19 11.75 14.25 17.92
C SER A 19 10.57 14.25 16.94
N SER A 20 10.85 14.07 15.65
CA SER A 20 9.82 13.59 14.72
C SER A 20 9.63 12.10 14.95
N ALA A 21 8.78 11.72 15.90
CA ALA A 21 8.33 10.35 16.03
C ALA A 21 7.68 9.95 14.69
N VAL A 22 8.22 8.93 14.02
CA VAL A 22 7.60 8.37 12.81
C VAL A 22 6.27 7.76 13.24
N LYS A 23 5.19 8.51 13.03
CA LYS A 23 3.84 8.03 13.26
C LYS A 23 3.51 7.09 12.11
N SER A 24 3.48 5.80 12.37
CA SER A 24 2.89 4.83 11.43
C SER A 24 1.40 5.16 11.31
N SER A 25 0.93 5.43 10.10
CA SER A 25 -0.48 5.64 9.79
C SER A 25 -0.89 4.60 8.75
N GLU A 26 -2.01 3.92 9.00
CA GLU A 26 -2.63 3.06 8.01
C GLU A 26 -3.49 3.92 7.07
N PHE A 27 -3.65 3.46 5.84
CA PHE A 27 -4.58 4.04 4.87
C PHE A 27 -5.20 2.93 4.02
N GLN A 28 -6.37 3.23 3.45
CA GLN A 28 -7.12 2.32 2.62
C GLN A 28 -6.76 2.53 1.14
N ILE A 29 -6.47 1.45 0.43
CA ILE A 29 -6.09 1.48 -1.00
C ILE A 29 -7.33 1.66 -1.89
N THR A 30 -8.35 0.82 -1.69
CA THR A 30 -9.62 0.89 -2.43
C THR A 30 -10.79 0.95 -1.45
N ALA A 31 -11.79 1.78 -1.79
CA ALA A 31 -13.05 1.91 -1.07
C ALA A 31 -14.20 1.15 -1.74
N ASP A 32 -13.91 0.34 -2.76
CA ASP A 32 -14.93 -0.44 -3.46
C ASP A 32 -15.51 -1.53 -2.55
N SER A 33 -16.82 -1.76 -2.66
CA SER A 33 -17.56 -2.70 -1.81
C SER A 33 -17.50 -4.15 -2.26
N SER A 34 -17.00 -4.42 -3.47
CA SER A 34 -16.83 -5.78 -3.99
C SER A 34 -15.74 -6.54 -3.24
N ILE A 35 -15.54 -7.81 -3.62
CA ILE A 35 -14.50 -8.63 -3.01
C ILE A 35 -13.14 -8.27 -3.61
N GLN A 36 -12.17 -7.99 -2.75
CA GLN A 36 -10.75 -7.90 -3.11
C GLN A 36 -9.94 -8.99 -2.42
N GLN A 37 -9.03 -9.63 -3.16
CA GLN A 37 -8.23 -10.73 -2.61
C GLN A 37 -6.87 -10.88 -3.30
N TYR A 38 -6.04 -11.77 -2.76
CA TYR A 38 -4.71 -12.12 -3.26
C TYR A 38 -3.79 -10.92 -3.58
N PRO A 39 -3.60 -9.98 -2.62
CA PRO A 39 -2.71 -8.86 -2.87
C PRO A 39 -1.24 -9.30 -2.99
N ALA A 40 -0.50 -8.63 -3.86
CA ALA A 40 0.95 -8.72 -3.97
C ALA A 40 1.55 -7.31 -4.01
N ILE A 41 2.72 -7.13 -3.40
CA ILE A 41 3.42 -5.84 -3.34
C ILE A 41 4.88 -5.99 -3.76
N TYR A 42 5.38 -5.02 -4.54
CA TYR A 42 6.79 -4.90 -4.87
C TYR A 42 7.14 -3.45 -5.21
N GLY A 43 8.13 -2.90 -4.50
CA GLY A 43 8.47 -1.48 -4.61
C GLY A 43 7.27 -0.61 -4.22
N ASN A 44 6.86 0.27 -5.13
CA ASN A 44 5.71 1.16 -4.94
C ASN A 44 4.39 0.57 -5.46
N PHE A 45 4.40 -0.63 -6.04
CA PHE A 45 3.20 -1.19 -6.64
C PHE A 45 2.55 -2.22 -5.73
N VAL A 46 1.26 -2.04 -5.51
CA VAL A 46 0.36 -3.04 -4.94
C VAL A 46 -0.56 -3.51 -6.05
N VAL A 47 -0.77 -4.81 -6.19
CA VAL A 47 -1.71 -5.41 -7.15
C VAL A 47 -2.60 -6.41 -6.43
N TRP A 48 -3.87 -6.54 -6.84
CA TRP A 48 -4.85 -7.44 -6.22
C TRP A 48 -5.92 -7.85 -7.22
N ASP A 49 -6.65 -8.91 -6.88
CA ASP A 49 -7.85 -9.35 -7.60
C ASP A 49 -9.06 -8.58 -7.10
N ASP A 50 -9.89 -8.08 -8.00
CA ASP A 50 -11.03 -7.23 -7.70
C ASP A 50 -12.27 -7.65 -8.52
N ASP A 51 -13.40 -7.88 -7.86
CA ASP A 51 -14.66 -8.31 -8.48
C ASP A 51 -15.67 -7.15 -8.65
N ARG A 52 -15.19 -5.89 -8.73
CA ARG A 52 -16.09 -4.72 -8.88
C ARG A 52 -16.81 -4.61 -10.22
N ASN A 53 -16.33 -5.32 -11.24
CA ASN A 53 -16.89 -5.25 -12.60
C ASN A 53 -17.78 -6.45 -12.97
N GLY A 54 -18.03 -7.38 -12.05
CA GLY A 54 -18.79 -8.61 -12.31
C GLY A 54 -17.99 -9.74 -12.96
N ASN A 55 -16.67 -9.54 -13.07
CA ASN A 55 -15.64 -10.52 -13.36
C ASN A 55 -14.42 -10.16 -12.51
N TRP A 56 -13.54 -11.14 -12.26
CA TRP A 56 -12.30 -10.88 -11.57
C TRP A 56 -11.34 -10.13 -12.48
N ASP A 57 -10.90 -8.95 -12.05
CA ASP A 57 -9.91 -8.12 -12.72
C ASP A 57 -8.68 -7.93 -11.83
N ILE A 58 -7.53 -7.68 -12.46
CA ILE A 58 -6.35 -7.23 -11.72
C ILE A 58 -6.36 -5.72 -11.62
N TYR A 59 -6.39 -5.22 -10.40
CA TYR A 59 -6.18 -3.81 -10.09
C TYR A 59 -4.77 -3.57 -9.54
N GLY A 60 -4.33 -2.32 -9.68
CA GLY A 60 -3.03 -1.84 -9.24
C GLY A 60 -3.15 -0.51 -8.52
N TYR A 61 -2.23 -0.29 -7.59
CA TYR A 61 -2.05 0.99 -6.90
C TYR A 61 -0.57 1.34 -6.88
N ASP A 62 -0.25 2.55 -7.32
CA ASP A 62 1.09 3.12 -7.22
C ASP A 62 1.16 4.01 -5.97
N LEU A 63 1.91 3.55 -4.97
CA LEU A 63 2.15 4.22 -3.69
C LEU A 63 2.91 5.54 -3.84
N SER A 64 3.62 5.76 -4.95
CA SER A 64 4.36 7.00 -5.20
C SER A 64 3.51 8.10 -5.82
N THR A 65 2.50 7.72 -6.60
CA THR A 65 1.56 8.66 -7.23
C THR A 65 0.20 8.67 -6.57
N GLU A 66 -0.01 7.84 -5.55
CA GLU A 66 -1.28 7.64 -4.85
C GLU A 66 -2.45 7.31 -5.80
N ASN A 67 -2.17 6.55 -6.85
CA ASN A 67 -3.12 6.33 -7.94
C ASN A 67 -3.50 4.85 -8.08
N GLU A 68 -4.81 4.60 -8.04
CA GLU A 68 -5.42 3.32 -8.37
C GLU A 68 -5.71 3.21 -9.87
N PHE A 69 -5.50 2.04 -10.46
CA PHE A 69 -5.79 1.77 -11.86
C PHE A 69 -6.11 0.30 -12.12
N GLN A 70 -6.97 0.04 -13.10
CA GLN A 70 -7.25 -1.31 -13.58
C GLN A 70 -6.15 -1.73 -14.57
N ILE A 71 -5.57 -2.93 -14.36
CA ILE A 71 -4.50 -3.48 -15.19
C ILE A 71 -5.09 -4.29 -16.36
N THR A 72 -6.11 -5.11 -16.08
CA THR A 72 -6.78 -5.95 -17.08
C THR A 72 -8.03 -5.29 -17.62
N LYS A 73 -8.51 -5.72 -18.79
CA LYS A 73 -9.75 -5.22 -19.41
C LYS A 73 -10.49 -6.32 -20.16
N ASP A 74 -10.06 -7.56 -19.97
CA ASP A 74 -10.69 -8.69 -20.64
C ASP A 74 -11.97 -9.03 -19.90
N ILE A 75 -12.94 -9.61 -20.61
CA ILE A 75 -14.24 -9.97 -20.04
C ILE A 75 -14.19 -11.24 -19.18
N SER A 76 -13.09 -11.99 -19.27
CA SER A 76 -12.88 -13.22 -18.52
C SER A 76 -12.37 -12.90 -17.12
N ASP A 77 -12.27 -13.91 -16.25
CA ASP A 77 -11.61 -13.75 -14.96
C ASP A 77 -10.08 -13.69 -15.11
N GLN A 78 -9.45 -12.77 -14.40
CA GLN A 78 -8.02 -12.71 -14.14
C GLN A 78 -7.79 -12.70 -12.63
N GLN A 79 -6.96 -13.63 -12.17
CA GLN A 79 -6.76 -13.88 -10.74
C GLN A 79 -5.30 -14.18 -10.42
N CYS A 80 -4.99 -14.12 -9.13
CA CYS A 80 -3.68 -14.45 -8.56
C CYS A 80 -2.56 -13.59 -9.18
N PRO A 81 -2.57 -12.27 -8.94
CA PRO A 81 -1.58 -11.39 -9.51
C PRO A 81 -0.24 -11.62 -8.81
N ALA A 82 0.83 -11.42 -9.56
CA ALA A 82 2.18 -11.50 -9.02
C ALA A 82 3.09 -10.51 -9.75
N ILE A 83 3.83 -9.70 -8.99
CA ILE A 83 4.76 -8.74 -9.59
C ILE A 83 6.11 -9.42 -9.92
N TYR A 84 6.58 -10.34 -9.06
CA TYR A 84 7.88 -11.01 -9.27
C TYR A 84 7.85 -12.53 -9.13
N LYS A 85 7.04 -13.09 -8.21
CA LYS A 85 6.87 -14.54 -8.05
C LYS A 85 5.40 -14.89 -7.86
N LYS A 86 4.90 -15.83 -8.68
CA LYS A 86 3.56 -16.38 -8.54
C LYS A 86 3.44 -17.18 -7.25
N HIS A 87 2.56 -16.75 -6.36
CA HIS A 87 2.16 -17.48 -5.16
C HIS A 87 0.64 -17.66 -5.20
N CYS A 88 0.14 -18.30 -6.26
CA CYS A 88 -1.25 -18.74 -6.27
C CYS A 88 -1.30 -20.07 -5.52
N GLY A 89 -1.72 -20.06 -4.27
CA GLY A 89 -2.14 -21.27 -3.56
C GLY A 89 -3.51 -21.69 -4.06
N MET A 90 -3.59 -22.31 -5.24
CA MET A 90 -4.84 -22.93 -5.70
C MET A 90 -5.12 -24.17 -4.84
N GLY A 91 -5.87 -23.98 -3.76
CA GLY A 91 -6.63 -25.07 -3.17
C GLY A 91 -7.80 -25.40 -4.09
N ARG A 92 -7.65 -26.50 -4.84
CA ARG A 92 -8.57 -27.20 -5.79
C ARG A 92 -7.99 -27.13 -7.21
N LEU A 93 -7.78 -28.24 -7.94
CA LEU A 93 -8.58 -29.46 -8.16
C LEU A 93 -7.60 -30.68 -8.34
N GLN A 94 -7.93 -31.99 -8.31
CA GLN A 94 -9.02 -32.75 -8.93
C GLN A 94 -9.20 -34.12 -8.25
N GLU A 95 -10.42 -34.66 -8.34
CA GLU A 95 -10.70 -36.09 -8.20
C GLU A 95 -9.81 -36.93 -9.12
N GLY A 96 -9.40 -38.09 -8.61
CA GLY A 96 -8.80 -39.21 -9.33
C GLY A 96 -9.09 -40.48 -8.55
#